data_AF-A0A0S2EM41-F1
#
_entry.id   AF-A0A0S2EM41-F1
#
_cell.length_a   1.000
_cell.length_b   1.000
_cell.length_c   1.000
_cell.angle_alpha   90.00
_cell.angle_beta   90.00
_cell.angle_gamma   90.00
#
_symmetry.space_group_name_H-M   'P 1'
#
loop_
_entity.id
_entity.type
_entity.pdbx_description
1 polymer ?
#
loop_
_entity_poly.entity_id
_entity_poly.type
_entity_poly.pdbx_seq_one_letter_code
_entity_poly.pdbx_strand_id
1 'polypeptide(L)'
;MKDLTGYTLTFSDEFNTRSISQNGAGTVWADIRPEWRFDAQSDIGFGRSSFVDPGSGYDPFKVENGILTITAVPDRTPYGMSGSWESGLIHTRGSFQQTYGYFEMRADLSETKGAWDAFWLLPTKQINEGKNGGWQELDIVEHYGNNPNGVYRWLHTTDPHADPNADLQVYSDHANQSQGFHTYGMDWNKDTISFYYDGQLIGTKATPSDMHGPMYILANLAMEAGADPSGPAPEMKIDYIRAYAEKPATAPVPVETPINVITGTAARDVLTGTDGRDRLVGLDGPDVLRGGKGADELIGGDGNDTASYATAGSGVTASLIDPTKNTGDAAGDTYSSIERLDGSRFADVLEGDGGDNVINGGAGADRMIGGGGNDTFHVDNPGDVVIEGAKGGWDAVIAYVDYTLTPGQEIEGLHAAGGTVNLTLTGNEFNNYLYGNETANELHGGAGKDVLSGGAGDDRLFGEDGSDKLTGGAGRDTFVFSTALKPGEFDTITDFNPADDTIALAISVFDKAGPAGTLAPSAFYAAPGGVAHAAADRIVYDTKSGDLFYDADGSGSGAAVRFAHLEPGLALTSSDFTLFG
;
A
#
# COMPACT_ATOMS: atom_id res chain seq x y z
N MET A 1 -13.56 -27.97 4.27
CA MET A 1 -13.08 -26.72 4.88
C MET A 1 -14.26 -25.92 5.40
N LYS A 2 -14.14 -25.36 6.60
CA LYS A 2 -15.18 -24.49 7.19
C LYS A 2 -15.30 -23.20 6.36
N ASP A 3 -16.50 -22.61 6.30
CA ASP A 3 -16.67 -21.26 5.78
C ASP A 3 -16.04 -20.25 6.75
N LEU A 4 -15.04 -19.51 6.28
CA LEU A 4 -14.28 -18.53 7.05
C LEU A 4 -14.55 -17.09 6.61
N THR A 5 -15.56 -16.85 5.76
CA THR A 5 -15.91 -15.50 5.26
C THR A 5 -16.19 -14.50 6.38
N GLY A 6 -16.74 -14.97 7.50
CA GLY A 6 -17.00 -14.20 8.73
C GLY A 6 -15.81 -14.04 9.67
N TYR A 7 -14.60 -14.49 9.30
CA TYR A 7 -13.43 -14.51 10.18
C TYR A 7 -12.24 -13.79 9.53
N THR A 8 -11.35 -13.26 10.37
CA THR A 8 -10.06 -12.70 9.96
C THR A 8 -8.94 -13.55 10.55
N LEU A 9 -7.96 -13.94 9.74
CA LEU A 9 -6.78 -14.66 10.20
C LEU A 9 -5.99 -13.79 11.19
N THR A 10 -5.84 -14.27 12.42
CA THR A 10 -5.11 -13.56 13.49
C THR A 10 -3.82 -14.24 13.87
N PHE A 11 -3.69 -15.53 13.57
CA PHE A 11 -2.50 -16.32 13.77
C PHE A 11 -2.40 -17.40 12.71
N SER A 12 -1.19 -17.60 12.19
CA SER A 12 -0.88 -18.74 11.34
C SER A 12 0.58 -19.13 11.51
N ASP A 13 0.84 -20.42 11.65
CA ASP A 13 2.13 -21.00 11.34
C ASP A 13 1.93 -22.12 10.33
N GLU A 14 2.48 -21.92 9.13
CA GLU A 14 2.48 -22.87 8.02
C GLU A 14 3.73 -23.77 8.05
N PHE A 15 4.53 -23.68 9.12
CA PHE A 15 5.77 -24.43 9.35
C PHE A 15 6.73 -24.45 8.15
N ASN A 16 6.77 -23.35 7.38
CA ASN A 16 7.76 -23.16 6.29
C ASN A 16 9.19 -23.02 6.84
N THR A 17 9.33 -22.63 8.11
CA THR A 17 10.60 -22.51 8.83
C THR A 17 10.43 -22.95 10.28
N ARG A 18 11.49 -23.42 10.94
CA ARG A 18 11.45 -23.81 12.36
C ARG A 18 11.39 -22.55 13.25
N SER A 19 10.20 -22.23 13.75
CA SER A 19 9.86 -21.09 14.62
C SER A 19 9.76 -21.45 16.11
N ILE A 20 10.44 -22.53 16.53
CA ILE A 20 10.40 -23.09 17.89
C ILE A 20 11.69 -22.74 18.63
N SER A 21 11.60 -21.97 19.71
CA SER A 21 12.74 -21.72 20.61
C SER A 21 12.59 -22.44 21.93
N GLN A 22 13.75 -22.83 22.47
CA GLN A 22 13.86 -23.16 23.88
C GLN A 22 13.85 -21.83 24.67
N ASN A 23 12.94 -21.71 25.64
CA ASN A 23 12.77 -20.54 26.54
C ASN A 23 11.98 -19.33 25.98
N GLY A 24 11.33 -19.45 24.82
CA GLY A 24 10.34 -18.47 24.34
C GLY A 24 10.89 -17.07 24.01
N ALA A 25 12.21 -16.88 23.97
CA ALA A 25 12.79 -15.58 23.63
C ALA A 25 12.73 -15.34 22.11
N GLY A 26 11.76 -14.53 21.67
CA GLY A 26 11.71 -13.98 20.32
C GLY A 26 11.22 -14.92 19.22
N THR A 27 10.51 -16.01 19.55
CA THR A 27 9.88 -16.90 18.56
C THR A 27 8.39 -17.12 18.84
N VAL A 28 7.68 -17.62 17.82
CA VAL A 28 6.23 -17.89 17.88
C VAL A 28 5.91 -19.02 18.84
N TRP A 29 6.68 -20.11 18.81
CA TRP A 29 6.49 -21.25 19.68
C TRP A 29 7.58 -21.32 20.74
N ALA A 30 7.15 -21.57 21.98
CA ALA A 30 8.01 -21.96 23.06
C ALA A 30 7.82 -23.47 23.33
N ASP A 31 8.93 -24.14 23.63
CA ASP A 31 8.97 -25.48 24.19
C ASP A 31 9.16 -25.40 25.73
N ILE A 32 8.54 -26.31 26.49
CA ILE A 32 8.51 -26.29 27.97
C ILE A 32 9.79 -26.87 28.56
N ARG A 33 10.51 -26.14 29.44
CA ARG A 33 11.52 -26.65 30.42
C ARG A 33 11.74 -25.65 31.59
N PRO A 34 12.20 -25.96 32.83
CA PRO A 34 12.07 -27.09 33.77
C PRO A 34 11.30 -26.73 35.07
N GLU A 35 10.58 -25.61 35.12
CA GLU A 35 9.90 -25.13 36.35
C GLU A 35 8.63 -25.92 36.68
N TRP A 36 8.17 -26.69 35.70
CA TRP A 36 7.12 -27.69 35.81
C TRP A 36 7.73 -29.08 36.04
N ARG A 37 8.76 -29.18 36.90
CA ARG A 37 9.03 -30.44 37.59
C ARG A 37 7.82 -30.70 38.49
N PHE A 38 6.78 -31.30 37.93
CA PHE A 38 5.94 -32.16 38.74
C PHE A 38 6.90 -33.15 39.39
N ASP A 39 6.91 -33.13 40.72
CA ASP A 39 7.75 -34.04 41.47
C ASP A 39 7.55 -35.47 40.93
N ALA A 40 8.62 -36.26 40.99
CA ALA A 40 8.69 -37.60 40.42
C ALA A 40 7.76 -38.62 41.09
N GLN A 41 6.61 -38.20 41.62
CA GLN A 41 5.58 -39.03 42.23
C GLN A 41 4.15 -38.45 42.24
N SER A 42 3.88 -37.28 41.64
CA SER A 42 2.49 -36.83 41.42
C SER A 42 2.36 -36.14 40.06
N ASP A 43 2.07 -36.93 39.03
CA ASP A 43 0.74 -36.97 38.42
C ASP A 43 0.22 -35.59 37.98
N ILE A 44 0.28 -35.35 36.67
CA ILE A 44 -0.78 -34.62 35.94
C ILE A 44 -2.12 -35.38 36.01
N GLY A 45 -2.47 -35.97 37.16
CA GLY A 45 -3.69 -36.75 37.38
C GLY A 45 -3.86 -38.05 36.58
N PHE A 46 -2.91 -38.42 35.71
CA PHE A 46 -3.14 -39.48 34.71
C PHE A 46 -2.00 -40.48 34.47
N GLY A 47 -0.94 -40.53 35.29
CA GLY A 47 0.10 -41.59 35.20
C GLY A 47 0.77 -41.73 33.83
N ARG A 48 1.37 -40.65 33.28
CA ARG A 48 1.95 -40.60 31.92
C ARG A 48 3.46 -40.32 31.93
N SER A 49 4.23 -40.78 30.93
CA SER A 49 5.70 -40.91 31.02
C SER A 49 6.53 -40.16 29.95
N SER A 50 5.97 -39.18 29.24
CA SER A 50 6.71 -38.40 28.23
C SER A 50 7.06 -36.98 28.71
N PHE A 51 8.36 -36.66 28.81
CA PHE A 51 8.85 -35.32 29.12
C PHE A 51 9.94 -34.89 28.12
N VAL A 52 10.04 -33.58 27.83
CA VAL A 52 11.27 -33.02 27.24
C VAL A 52 12.29 -32.86 28.39
N ASP A 53 13.33 -33.69 28.46
CA ASP A 53 14.40 -33.49 29.46
C ASP A 53 15.42 -32.43 28.97
N PRO A 54 15.57 -31.30 29.69
CA PRO A 54 16.84 -30.67 30.00
C PRO A 54 18.11 -31.08 29.27
N GLY A 55 18.58 -32.21 29.78
CA GLY A 55 19.93 -32.70 29.69
C GLY A 55 20.10 -33.89 28.76
N SER A 56 19.03 -34.38 28.12
CA SER A 56 19.14 -35.45 27.12
C SER A 56 19.75 -34.94 25.80
N GLY A 57 19.60 -33.64 25.52
CA GLY A 57 20.05 -33.01 24.27
C GLY A 57 19.23 -33.42 23.05
N TYR A 58 18.10 -34.11 23.25
CA TYR A 58 17.17 -34.49 22.21
C TYR A 58 16.28 -33.30 21.81
N ASP A 59 16.13 -33.10 20.51
CA ASP A 59 15.18 -32.14 19.92
C ASP A 59 14.06 -32.95 19.25
N PRO A 60 12.84 -32.95 19.81
CA PRO A 60 11.72 -33.73 19.27
C PRO A 60 11.12 -33.08 18.02
N PHE A 61 11.55 -31.88 17.63
CA PHE A 61 10.92 -31.09 16.58
C PHE A 61 11.75 -31.03 15.31
N LYS A 62 11.16 -31.46 14.20
CA LYS A 62 11.75 -31.34 12.86
C LYS A 62 10.79 -30.64 11.91
N VAL A 63 11.27 -29.64 11.17
CA VAL A 63 10.50 -29.00 10.09
C VAL A 63 11.10 -29.37 8.75
N GLU A 64 10.31 -29.97 7.86
CA GLU A 64 10.71 -30.34 6.51
C GLU A 64 9.53 -30.23 5.55
N ASN A 65 9.71 -29.53 4.41
CA ASN A 65 8.69 -29.33 3.38
C ASN A 65 7.36 -28.76 3.89
N GLY A 66 7.42 -27.79 4.82
CA GLY A 66 6.21 -27.18 5.39
C GLY A 66 5.53 -28.00 6.48
N ILE A 67 6.10 -29.15 6.86
CA ILE A 67 5.53 -30.02 7.89
C ILE A 67 6.40 -29.97 9.14
N LEU A 68 5.79 -29.66 10.29
CA LEU A 68 6.37 -29.90 11.61
C LEU A 68 6.10 -31.34 12.03
N THR A 69 7.15 -32.12 12.26
CA THR A 69 7.09 -33.43 12.89
C THR A 69 7.50 -33.32 14.35
N ILE A 70 6.64 -33.78 15.26
CA ILE A 70 6.98 -34.06 16.66
C ILE A 70 7.21 -35.57 16.79
N THR A 71 8.40 -35.97 17.23
CA THR A 71 8.77 -37.38 17.38
C THR A 71 8.93 -37.74 18.86
N ALA A 72 8.40 -38.89 19.25
CA ALA A 72 8.68 -39.49 20.55
C ALA A 72 9.77 -40.57 20.44
N VAL A 73 10.71 -40.59 21.38
CA VAL A 73 11.75 -41.63 21.49
C VAL A 73 11.80 -42.21 22.89
N PRO A 74 12.27 -43.44 23.08
CA PRO A 74 12.54 -43.96 24.42
C PRO A 74 13.56 -43.08 25.15
N ASP A 75 13.32 -42.79 26.43
CA ASP A 75 14.16 -41.96 27.29
C ASP A 75 15.62 -42.44 27.29
N ARG A 76 16.55 -41.52 27.06
CA ARG A 76 17.99 -41.78 26.97
C ARG A 76 18.76 -41.30 28.19
N THR A 77 18.08 -40.85 29.24
CA THR A 77 18.72 -40.18 30.39
C THR A 77 19.38 -41.16 31.37
N PRO A 78 20.43 -40.73 32.10
CA PRO A 78 21.11 -41.58 33.09
C PRO A 78 20.34 -41.78 34.40
N TYR A 79 19.17 -41.16 34.59
CA TYR A 79 18.47 -41.06 35.88
C TYR A 79 17.52 -42.22 36.20
N GLY A 80 17.38 -43.21 35.30
CA GLY A 80 16.90 -44.55 35.66
C GLY A 80 15.38 -44.73 35.76
N MET A 81 14.57 -43.90 35.10
CA MET A 81 13.13 -44.18 34.93
C MET A 81 12.92 -45.17 33.78
N SER A 82 13.16 -46.45 34.03
CA SER A 82 12.88 -47.53 33.08
C SER A 82 11.45 -47.45 32.51
N GLY A 83 11.31 -47.30 31.19
CA GLY A 83 10.01 -47.29 30.49
C GLY A 83 9.39 -45.91 30.25
N SER A 84 10.20 -44.85 30.28
CA SER A 84 9.80 -43.48 29.96
C SER A 84 10.15 -43.08 28.52
N TRP A 85 9.50 -42.03 28.03
CA TRP A 85 9.64 -41.51 26.67
C TRP A 85 10.09 -40.04 26.73
N GLU A 86 10.80 -39.58 25.70
CA GLU A 86 11.06 -38.18 25.43
C GLU A 86 10.25 -37.76 24.20
N SER A 87 9.50 -36.67 24.28
CA SER A 87 8.72 -36.12 23.16
C SER A 87 8.59 -34.59 23.30
N GLY A 88 7.76 -33.94 22.49
CA GLY A 88 7.67 -32.49 22.39
C GLY A 88 6.28 -31.92 22.66
N LEU A 89 6.25 -30.71 23.24
CA LEU A 89 5.07 -29.86 23.37
C LEU A 89 5.45 -28.43 22.97
N ILE A 90 4.69 -27.85 22.06
CA ILE A 90 4.81 -26.44 21.69
C ILE A 90 3.64 -25.64 22.25
N HIS A 91 3.89 -24.41 22.69
CA HIS A 91 2.83 -23.51 23.13
C HIS A 91 3.08 -22.05 22.75
N THR A 92 2.01 -21.26 22.81
CA THR A 92 2.04 -19.81 22.54
C THR A 92 1.90 -18.93 23.78
N ARG A 93 1.98 -19.49 25.01
CA ARG A 93 1.94 -18.75 26.29
C ARG A 93 2.97 -17.60 26.33
N GLY A 94 2.55 -16.40 25.93
CA GLY A 94 3.39 -15.20 25.84
C GLY A 94 3.62 -14.63 24.43
N SER A 95 3.42 -15.44 23.38
CA SER A 95 3.57 -15.02 21.98
C SER A 95 2.22 -14.80 21.28
N PHE A 96 1.23 -15.64 21.55
CA PHE A 96 -0.12 -15.52 21.01
C PHE A 96 -1.16 -16.02 22.03
N GLN A 97 -2.21 -15.23 22.20
CA GLN A 97 -3.37 -15.57 23.01
C GLN A 97 -4.59 -14.86 22.43
N GLN A 98 -5.75 -15.51 22.49
CA GLN A 98 -6.99 -14.94 21.97
C GLN A 98 -8.17 -15.32 22.87
N THR A 99 -9.16 -14.44 22.94
CA THR A 99 -10.47 -14.75 23.49
C THR A 99 -11.42 -14.95 22.33
N TYR A 100 -12.07 -16.12 22.27
CA TYR A 100 -12.96 -16.54 21.19
C TYR A 100 -12.29 -16.68 19.83
N GLY A 101 -13.05 -17.09 18.82
CA GLY A 101 -12.62 -17.28 17.45
C GLY A 101 -12.58 -18.74 17.03
N TYR A 102 -12.14 -18.95 15.80
CA TYR A 102 -11.98 -20.27 15.22
C TYR A 102 -10.50 -20.67 15.21
N PHE A 103 -10.20 -21.85 15.73
CA PHE A 103 -8.86 -22.43 15.82
C PHE A 103 -8.85 -23.72 15.01
N GLU A 104 -7.82 -23.93 14.21
CA GLU A 104 -7.66 -25.17 13.47
C GLU A 104 -6.20 -25.61 13.38
N MET A 105 -6.02 -26.93 13.34
CA MET A 105 -4.76 -27.59 13.04
C MET A 105 -5.00 -28.63 11.97
N ARG A 106 -4.18 -28.62 10.91
CA ARG A 106 -4.13 -29.72 9.95
C ARG A 106 -2.99 -30.66 10.31
N ALA A 107 -3.32 -31.89 10.68
CA ALA A 107 -2.33 -32.85 11.17
C ALA A 107 -2.65 -34.31 10.76
N ASP A 108 -1.59 -35.10 10.65
CA ASP A 108 -1.57 -36.56 10.57
C ASP A 108 -1.13 -37.07 11.95
N LEU A 109 -2.02 -37.77 12.65
CA LEU A 109 -1.87 -38.13 14.07
C LEU A 109 -1.25 -39.52 14.21
N SER A 110 -0.56 -39.78 15.31
CA SER A 110 0.20 -41.01 15.48
C SER A 110 -0.69 -42.23 15.71
N GLU A 111 -0.61 -43.23 14.83
CA GLU A 111 -1.24 -44.55 15.03
C GLU A 111 -0.41 -45.51 15.90
N THR A 112 0.67 -45.04 16.53
CA THR A 112 1.49 -45.91 17.36
C THR A 112 0.77 -46.19 18.68
N LYS A 113 0.65 -47.47 19.04
CA LYS A 113 0.02 -47.87 20.31
C LYS A 113 0.71 -47.19 21.49
N GLY A 114 -0.08 -46.46 22.27
CA GLY A 114 0.38 -45.71 23.43
C GLY A 114 0.78 -44.26 23.12
N ALA A 115 0.72 -43.83 21.85
CA ALA A 115 0.82 -42.42 21.49
C ALA A 115 -0.46 -41.68 21.87
N TRP A 116 -0.29 -40.42 22.26
CA TRP A 116 -1.36 -39.49 22.61
C TRP A 116 -1.10 -38.13 21.98
N ASP A 117 -1.63 -37.91 20.79
CA ASP A 117 -1.56 -36.62 20.10
C ASP A 117 -2.62 -35.66 20.68
N ALA A 118 -2.27 -34.39 20.87
CA ALA A 118 -3.22 -33.40 21.36
C ALA A 118 -3.01 -32.01 20.73
N PHE A 119 -4.12 -31.30 20.50
CA PHE A 119 -4.19 -29.87 20.17
C PHE A 119 -5.30 -29.22 20.98
N TRP A 120 -4.92 -28.24 21.79
CA TRP A 120 -5.71 -27.81 22.93
C TRP A 120 -5.36 -26.38 23.36
N LEU A 121 -6.25 -25.75 24.13
CA LEU A 121 -6.09 -24.39 24.63
C LEU A 121 -6.13 -24.35 26.17
N LEU A 122 -5.28 -23.53 26.75
CA LEU A 122 -5.28 -23.23 28.19
C LEU A 122 -5.46 -21.73 28.45
N PRO A 123 -6.12 -21.33 29.55
CA PRO A 123 -6.24 -19.95 29.94
C PRO A 123 -4.88 -19.37 30.30
N THR A 124 -4.67 -18.12 29.91
CA THR A 124 -3.50 -17.32 30.29
C THR A 124 -3.41 -17.10 31.81
N LYS A 125 -4.55 -17.14 32.50
CA LYS A 125 -4.66 -17.09 33.95
C LYS A 125 -5.66 -18.13 34.42
N GLN A 126 -5.17 -19.17 35.10
CA GLN A 126 -6.02 -20.18 35.69
C GLN A 126 -6.68 -19.64 36.96
N ILE A 127 -7.97 -19.93 37.15
CA ILE A 127 -8.75 -19.32 38.23
C ILE A 127 -8.49 -20.04 39.58
N ASN A 128 -7.99 -21.29 39.56
CA ASN A 128 -7.76 -22.13 40.75
C ASN A 128 -6.42 -22.92 40.72
N GLU A 129 -5.33 -22.30 40.28
CA GLU A 129 -4.00 -22.93 40.27
C GLU A 129 -3.66 -23.53 41.67
N GLY A 130 -3.59 -24.87 41.77
CA GLY A 130 -3.22 -25.59 42.99
C GLY A 130 -4.33 -25.93 44.01
N LYS A 131 -5.62 -25.92 43.65
CA LYS A 131 -6.71 -26.44 44.53
C LYS A 131 -7.47 -27.59 43.86
N ASN A 132 -8.02 -28.52 44.66
CA ASN A 132 -8.88 -29.65 44.24
C ASN A 132 -10.23 -29.20 43.62
N GLY A 133 -10.18 -28.46 42.52
CA GLY A 133 -11.34 -27.91 41.84
C GLY A 133 -10.97 -27.47 40.43
N GLY A 134 -10.93 -28.47 39.53
CA GLY A 134 -10.93 -28.41 38.05
C GLY A 134 -9.91 -27.52 37.35
N TRP A 135 -9.41 -28.00 36.22
CA TRP A 135 -8.64 -27.21 35.26
C TRP A 135 -9.60 -26.57 34.25
N GLN A 136 -9.31 -25.36 33.76
CA GLN A 136 -10.00 -24.80 32.59
C GLN A 136 -9.20 -25.18 31.35
N GLU A 137 -9.79 -25.94 30.43
CA GLU A 137 -9.10 -26.49 29.25
C GLU A 137 -10.08 -26.75 28.11
N LEU A 138 -9.63 -26.48 26.88
CA LEU A 138 -10.37 -26.76 25.65
C LEU A 138 -9.56 -27.68 24.75
N ASP A 139 -9.98 -28.94 24.64
CA ASP A 139 -9.31 -29.92 23.80
C ASP A 139 -10.00 -30.02 22.43
N ILE A 140 -9.34 -29.47 21.42
CA ILE A 140 -9.83 -29.44 20.03
C ILE A 140 -9.69 -30.82 19.40
N VAL A 141 -8.61 -31.51 19.74
CA VAL A 141 -8.41 -32.92 19.44
C VAL A 141 -7.45 -33.54 20.45
N GLU A 142 -7.83 -34.71 20.95
CA GLU A 142 -6.94 -35.72 21.52
C GLU A 142 -7.10 -37.04 20.75
N HIS A 143 -6.03 -37.80 20.56
CA HIS A 143 -6.08 -39.08 19.88
C HIS A 143 -5.20 -40.11 20.58
N TYR A 144 -5.74 -41.30 20.82
CA TYR A 144 -4.95 -42.44 21.30
C TYR A 144 -4.58 -43.33 20.12
N GLY A 145 -3.28 -43.50 19.86
CA GLY A 145 -2.79 -44.30 18.73
C GLY A 145 -3.18 -45.78 18.76
N ASN A 146 -3.71 -46.28 19.89
CA ASN A 146 -4.28 -47.64 19.98
C ASN A 146 -5.69 -47.77 19.35
N ASN A 147 -6.31 -46.65 18.97
CA ASN A 147 -7.63 -46.59 18.38
C ASN A 147 -7.67 -45.52 17.28
N PRO A 148 -7.42 -45.87 16.01
CA PRO A 148 -7.39 -44.90 14.90
C PRO A 148 -8.75 -44.26 14.58
N ASN A 149 -9.82 -44.74 15.22
CA ASN A 149 -11.17 -44.16 15.16
C ASN A 149 -11.51 -43.33 16.41
N GLY A 150 -10.61 -43.29 17.40
CA GLY A 150 -10.80 -42.63 18.69
C GLY A 150 -10.16 -41.27 18.71
N VAL A 151 -10.88 -40.27 18.21
CA VAL A 151 -10.50 -38.86 18.32
C VAL A 151 -11.47 -38.19 19.29
N TYR A 152 -10.93 -37.65 20.38
CA TYR A 152 -11.65 -37.13 21.53
C TYR A 152 -11.54 -35.60 21.58
N ARG A 153 -12.53 -34.98 22.21
CA ARG A 153 -12.57 -33.55 22.53
C ARG A 153 -13.13 -33.44 23.93
N TRP A 154 -12.50 -32.61 24.74
CA TRP A 154 -12.85 -32.43 26.14
C TRP A 154 -12.96 -30.96 26.48
N LEU A 155 -13.71 -30.73 27.54
CA LEU A 155 -14.04 -29.43 28.07
C LEU A 155 -13.88 -29.51 29.58
N HIS A 156 -12.68 -29.22 30.07
CA HIS A 156 -12.46 -29.23 31.51
C HIS A 156 -12.89 -27.89 32.08
N THR A 157 -13.94 -27.87 32.91
CA THR A 157 -14.51 -26.65 33.50
C THR A 157 -14.69 -26.82 35.01
N THR A 158 -14.59 -25.71 35.73
CA THR A 158 -14.87 -25.59 37.16
C THR A 158 -16.29 -25.08 37.45
N ASP A 159 -17.08 -24.79 36.40
CA ASP A 159 -18.43 -24.29 36.50
C ASP A 159 -19.37 -25.35 37.11
N PRO A 160 -19.93 -25.13 38.32
CA PRO A 160 -20.82 -26.09 38.97
C PRO A 160 -22.18 -26.23 38.28
N HIS A 161 -22.49 -25.38 37.30
CA HIS A 161 -23.70 -25.43 36.47
C HIS A 161 -23.47 -26.03 35.08
N ALA A 162 -22.22 -26.35 34.72
CA ALA A 162 -21.95 -27.21 33.58
C ALA A 162 -22.53 -28.61 33.85
N ASP A 163 -22.94 -29.31 32.78
CA ASP A 163 -23.38 -30.71 32.84
C ASP A 163 -22.37 -31.51 33.69
N PRO A 164 -22.77 -32.28 34.71
CA PRO A 164 -21.86 -33.08 35.51
C PRO A 164 -21.08 -34.15 34.71
N ASN A 165 -21.41 -34.33 33.43
CA ASN A 165 -20.60 -35.05 32.43
C ASN A 165 -19.79 -34.09 31.52
N ALA A 166 -19.30 -32.96 32.04
CA ALA A 166 -18.55 -31.93 31.28
C ALA A 166 -17.35 -32.49 30.50
N ASP A 167 -16.84 -33.65 30.89
CA ASP A 167 -16.06 -34.56 30.07
C ASP A 167 -16.91 -35.13 28.92
N LEU A 168 -17.37 -34.26 28.02
CA LEU A 168 -18.35 -34.64 27.00
C LEU A 168 -17.64 -35.08 25.74
N GLN A 169 -17.35 -36.38 25.72
CA GLN A 169 -16.81 -37.11 24.60
C GLN A 169 -17.70 -36.98 23.35
N VAL A 170 -17.29 -36.15 22.38
CA VAL A 170 -17.88 -36.15 21.04
C VAL A 170 -17.15 -37.17 20.17
N TYR A 171 -17.62 -38.43 20.23
CA TYR A 171 -17.26 -39.45 19.24
C TYR A 171 -17.87 -39.03 17.89
N SER A 172 -17.08 -39.10 16.82
CA SER A 172 -17.63 -39.13 15.47
C SER A 172 -17.28 -40.48 14.84
N ASP A 173 -18.29 -41.17 14.30
CA ASP A 173 -18.22 -42.54 13.75
C ASP A 173 -17.50 -42.62 12.38
N HIS A 174 -16.57 -41.72 12.07
CA HIS A 174 -15.79 -41.82 10.84
C HIS A 174 -14.62 -42.80 11.04
N ALA A 175 -14.50 -43.77 10.12
CA ALA A 175 -13.36 -44.68 10.10
C ALA A 175 -12.08 -43.91 9.72
N ASN A 176 -10.98 -44.22 10.40
CA ASN A 176 -9.61 -43.76 10.15
C ASN A 176 -9.39 -42.25 10.32
N GLN A 177 -9.96 -41.62 11.34
CA GLN A 177 -9.83 -40.18 11.52
C GLN A 177 -8.41 -39.69 11.78
N SER A 178 -7.51 -40.56 12.25
CA SER A 178 -6.11 -40.24 12.48
C SER A 178 -5.18 -40.55 11.32
N GLN A 179 -5.66 -41.20 10.24
CA GLN A 179 -4.82 -41.60 9.12
C GLN A 179 -4.69 -40.49 8.07
N GLY A 180 -3.48 -39.93 7.96
CA GLY A 180 -3.21 -38.87 7.01
C GLY A 180 -3.70 -37.52 7.52
N PHE A 181 -3.47 -36.50 6.71
CA PHE A 181 -3.72 -35.12 7.14
C PHE A 181 -5.21 -34.76 7.12
N HIS A 182 -5.75 -34.52 8.32
CA HIS A 182 -7.08 -34.01 8.55
C HIS A 182 -7.04 -32.66 9.26
N THR A 183 -8.10 -31.87 9.10
CA THR A 183 -8.25 -30.57 9.76
C THR A 183 -9.15 -30.70 10.98
N TYR A 184 -8.58 -30.46 12.16
CA TYR A 184 -9.27 -30.44 13.44
C TYR A 184 -9.54 -29.00 13.83
N GLY A 185 -10.81 -28.63 13.96
CA GLY A 185 -11.22 -27.25 14.19
C GLY A 185 -12.13 -27.07 15.41
N MET A 186 -12.08 -25.89 16.01
CA MET A 186 -13.01 -25.47 17.07
C MET A 186 -13.36 -24.01 16.88
N ASP A 187 -14.65 -23.72 16.90
CA ASP A 187 -15.22 -22.38 16.93
C ASP A 187 -15.73 -22.09 18.34
N TRP A 188 -15.07 -21.18 19.03
CA TRP A 188 -15.39 -20.84 20.40
C TRP A 188 -15.80 -19.37 20.46
N ASN A 189 -17.02 -19.10 20.90
CA ASN A 189 -17.51 -17.75 21.14
C ASN A 189 -18.14 -17.64 22.52
N LYS A 190 -18.71 -16.47 22.84
CA LYS A 190 -19.28 -16.19 24.16
C LYS A 190 -20.45 -17.12 24.51
N ASP A 191 -21.13 -17.71 23.53
CA ASP A 191 -22.36 -18.47 23.74
C ASP A 191 -22.11 -19.96 23.56
N THR A 192 -21.26 -20.35 22.60
CA THR A 192 -21.05 -21.75 22.21
C THR A 192 -19.61 -22.10 21.87
N ILE A 193 -19.29 -23.39 22.01
CA ILE A 193 -18.11 -24.07 21.50
C ILE A 193 -18.57 -25.13 20.50
N SER A 194 -18.14 -25.04 19.25
CA SER A 194 -18.48 -25.96 18.16
C SER A 194 -17.24 -26.60 17.58
N PHE A 195 -17.23 -27.93 17.47
CA PHE A 195 -16.10 -28.70 16.95
C PHE A 195 -16.31 -29.08 15.49
N TYR A 196 -15.23 -29.08 14.73
CA TYR A 196 -15.20 -29.37 13.30
C TYR A 196 -14.15 -30.43 12.96
N TYR A 197 -14.47 -31.27 11.98
CA TYR A 197 -13.54 -32.23 11.39
C TYR A 197 -13.62 -32.09 9.86
N ASP A 198 -12.51 -31.78 9.21
CA ASP A 198 -12.42 -31.42 7.77
C ASP A 198 -13.41 -30.32 7.33
N GLY A 199 -13.76 -29.45 8.29
CA GLY A 199 -14.74 -28.38 8.12
C GLY A 199 -16.20 -28.79 8.28
N GLN A 200 -16.50 -30.05 8.57
CA GLN A 200 -17.83 -30.51 8.93
C GLN A 200 -18.06 -30.34 10.43
N LEU A 201 -19.19 -29.72 10.80
CA LEU A 201 -19.60 -29.57 12.19
C LEU A 201 -19.93 -30.95 12.78
N ILE A 202 -19.29 -31.31 13.89
CA ILE A 202 -19.47 -32.61 14.55
C ILE A 202 -20.17 -32.48 15.92
N GLY A 203 -20.21 -31.30 16.52
CA GLY A 203 -20.95 -31.06 17.75
C GLY A 203 -20.80 -29.64 18.29
N THR A 204 -21.77 -29.22 19.09
CA THR A 204 -21.82 -27.89 19.72
C THR A 204 -22.22 -27.99 21.18
N LYS A 205 -21.61 -27.17 22.03
CA LYS A 205 -21.92 -27.00 23.45
C LYS A 205 -22.02 -25.52 23.81
N ALA A 206 -22.68 -25.22 24.92
CA ALA A 206 -22.65 -23.87 25.47
C ALA A 206 -21.27 -23.59 26.06
N THR A 207 -20.78 -22.36 25.92
CA THR A 207 -19.52 -21.94 26.53
C THR A 207 -19.69 -21.86 28.05
N PRO A 208 -18.90 -22.59 28.85
CA PRO A 208 -18.95 -22.51 30.31
C PRO A 208 -18.62 -21.11 30.83
N SER A 209 -19.20 -20.73 31.97
CA SER A 209 -19.05 -19.38 32.51
C SER A 209 -17.61 -19.02 32.93
N ASP A 210 -16.76 -20.02 33.10
CA ASP A 210 -15.34 -19.86 33.41
C ASP A 210 -14.41 -19.88 32.18
N MET A 211 -14.98 -19.91 30.95
CA MET A 211 -14.27 -19.97 29.68
C MET A 211 -14.52 -18.74 28.80
N HIS A 212 -14.36 -17.56 29.40
CA HIS A 212 -14.48 -16.26 28.72
C HIS A 212 -13.19 -15.42 28.74
N GLY A 213 -12.11 -15.95 29.33
CA GLY A 213 -10.79 -15.30 29.36
C GLY A 213 -9.92 -15.68 28.17
N PRO A 214 -8.84 -14.93 27.88
CA PRO A 214 -7.91 -15.29 26.79
C PRO A 214 -7.19 -16.60 27.06
N MET A 215 -7.09 -17.42 26.02
CA MET A 215 -6.42 -18.72 26.03
C MET A 215 -5.26 -18.73 25.01
N TYR A 216 -4.25 -19.56 25.26
CA TYR A 216 -3.11 -19.78 24.38
C TYR A 216 -3.14 -21.22 23.83
N ILE A 217 -2.47 -21.42 22.70
CA ILE A 217 -2.47 -22.69 21.96
C ILE A 217 -1.39 -23.62 22.50
N LEU A 218 -1.69 -24.92 22.53
CA LEU A 218 -0.76 -26.01 22.79
C LEU A 218 -0.95 -27.12 21.74
N ALA A 219 0.16 -27.75 21.34
CA ALA A 219 0.15 -29.00 20.58
C ALA A 219 1.26 -29.92 21.09
N ASN A 220 0.97 -31.20 21.27
CA ASN A 220 1.95 -32.18 21.76
C ASN A 220 1.69 -33.59 21.27
N LEU A 221 2.75 -34.40 21.37
CA LEU A 221 2.70 -35.85 21.31
C LEU A 221 3.15 -36.40 22.66
N ALA A 222 2.22 -36.99 23.41
CA ALA A 222 2.51 -37.65 24.67
C ALA A 222 2.54 -39.17 24.52
N MET A 223 3.07 -39.87 25.53
CA MET A 223 3.10 -41.34 25.59
C MET A 223 2.44 -41.88 26.87
N GLU A 224 1.59 -42.88 26.72
CA GLU A 224 1.04 -43.68 27.81
C GLU A 224 2.17 -44.37 28.60
N ALA A 225 2.02 -44.43 29.93
CA ALA A 225 2.98 -45.15 30.76
C ALA A 225 2.99 -46.65 30.41
N GLY A 226 4.20 -47.17 30.13
CA GLY A 226 4.39 -48.57 29.75
C GLY A 226 4.17 -48.88 28.27
N ALA A 227 4.03 -47.87 27.41
CA ALA A 227 4.08 -48.05 25.95
C ALA A 227 5.39 -48.73 25.52
N ASP A 228 5.30 -49.67 24.57
CA ASP A 228 6.42 -50.53 24.14
C ASP A 228 7.47 -49.72 23.36
N PRO A 229 8.70 -49.56 23.89
CA PRO A 229 9.74 -48.75 23.26
C PRO A 229 10.41 -49.43 22.05
N SER A 230 10.05 -50.69 21.73
CA SER A 230 10.66 -51.45 20.63
C SER A 230 9.99 -51.25 19.26
N GLY A 231 8.84 -50.55 19.23
CA GLY A 231 8.11 -50.22 18.02
C GLY A 231 8.72 -49.06 17.21
N PRO A 232 8.14 -48.71 16.05
CA PRO A 232 8.52 -47.51 15.32
C PRO A 232 8.29 -46.26 16.19
N ALA A 233 9.15 -45.25 16.01
CA ALA A 233 9.02 -43.99 16.73
C ALA A 233 7.66 -43.34 16.42
N PRO A 234 6.83 -43.04 17.44
CA PRO A 234 5.61 -42.27 17.26
C PRO A 234 5.91 -40.89 16.67
N GLU A 235 5.15 -40.48 15.66
CA GLU A 235 5.24 -39.17 15.04
C GLU A 235 3.85 -38.54 14.94
N MET A 236 3.76 -37.27 15.32
CA MET A 236 2.66 -36.37 14.98
C MET A 236 3.18 -35.40 13.92
N LYS A 237 2.46 -35.24 12.81
CA LYS A 237 2.85 -34.35 11.71
C LYS A 237 1.84 -33.26 11.54
N ILE A 238 2.28 -32.01 11.57
CA ILE A 238 1.44 -30.82 11.52
C ILE A 238 1.81 -30.02 10.28
N ASP A 239 0.83 -29.78 9.42
CA ASP A 239 0.95 -28.97 8.20
C ASP A 239 0.79 -27.49 8.53
N TYR A 240 -0.26 -27.12 9.25
CA TYR A 240 -0.43 -25.76 9.74
C TYR A 240 -1.22 -25.72 11.04
N ILE A 241 -1.03 -24.63 11.79
CA ILE A 241 -1.93 -24.19 12.86
C ILE A 241 -2.37 -22.78 12.55
N ARG A 242 -3.69 -22.54 12.57
CA ARG A 242 -4.29 -21.22 12.32
C ARG A 242 -5.28 -20.87 13.42
N ALA A 243 -5.35 -19.60 13.75
CA ALA A 243 -6.43 -19.03 14.52
C ALA A 243 -6.98 -17.81 13.78
N TYR A 244 -8.29 -17.66 13.89
CA TYR A 244 -9.03 -16.59 13.28
C TYR A 244 -9.90 -15.94 14.34
N ALA A 245 -9.94 -14.62 14.40
CA ALA A 245 -10.96 -13.91 15.15
C ALA A 245 -12.24 -13.86 14.31
N GLU A 246 -13.41 -13.98 14.96
CA GLU A 246 -14.64 -13.52 14.33
C GLU A 246 -14.40 -12.06 13.89
N LYS A 247 -14.71 -11.74 12.63
CA LYS A 247 -14.79 -10.33 12.23
C LYS A 247 -15.72 -9.66 13.24
N PRO A 248 -15.39 -8.45 13.74
CA PRO A 248 -16.33 -7.72 14.57
C PRO A 248 -17.66 -7.79 13.86
N ALA A 249 -18.71 -8.25 14.57
CA ALA A 249 -20.04 -8.15 14.01
C ALA A 249 -20.15 -6.73 13.49
N THR A 250 -20.33 -6.57 12.18
CA THR A 250 -20.90 -5.33 11.70
C THR A 250 -22.11 -5.13 12.60
N ALA A 251 -22.16 -3.97 13.27
CA ALA A 251 -23.31 -3.60 14.12
C ALA A 251 -24.57 -4.12 13.43
N PRO A 252 -25.50 -4.79 14.16
CA PRO A 252 -26.57 -5.58 13.55
C PRO A 252 -27.06 -4.83 12.34
N VAL A 253 -26.95 -5.42 11.13
CA VAL A 253 -27.23 -4.72 9.87
C VAL A 253 -28.45 -3.87 10.14
N PRO A 254 -28.31 -2.54 10.25
CA PRO A 254 -29.47 -1.70 10.44
C PRO A 254 -30.33 -2.07 9.26
N VAL A 255 -31.55 -2.57 9.52
CA VAL A 255 -32.58 -2.91 8.51
C VAL A 255 -32.22 -2.15 7.26
N GLU A 256 -31.68 -2.84 6.23
CA GLU A 256 -30.96 -2.19 5.11
C GLU A 256 -31.58 -0.82 4.90
N THR A 257 -30.88 0.26 5.30
CA THR A 257 -31.46 1.59 5.15
C THR A 257 -31.92 1.62 3.71
N PRO A 258 -33.23 1.82 3.45
CA PRO A 258 -33.74 1.71 2.10
C PRO A 258 -32.86 2.59 1.24
N ILE A 259 -32.23 1.97 0.24
CA ILE A 259 -31.35 2.69 -0.68
C ILE A 259 -32.18 3.82 -1.25
N ASN A 260 -31.80 5.07 -0.97
CA ASN A 260 -32.46 6.18 -1.63
C ASN A 260 -31.97 6.16 -3.08
N VAL A 261 -32.88 5.89 -4.01
CA VAL A 261 -32.54 5.90 -5.43
C VAL A 261 -32.85 7.29 -5.97
N ILE A 262 -31.79 8.00 -6.35
CA ILE A 262 -31.85 9.30 -6.99
C ILE A 262 -31.43 9.11 -8.44
N THR A 263 -32.32 9.41 -9.37
CA THR A 263 -32.03 9.30 -10.81
C THR A 263 -32.18 10.68 -11.44
N GLY A 264 -31.15 11.09 -12.17
CA GLY A 264 -31.12 12.29 -12.98
C GLY A 264 -31.95 12.17 -14.26
N THR A 265 -31.59 13.01 -15.21
CA THR A 265 -32.16 13.14 -16.54
C THR A 265 -31.07 12.90 -17.59
N ALA A 266 -31.39 12.98 -18.88
CA ALA A 266 -30.39 12.88 -19.94
C ALA A 266 -29.62 14.21 -20.17
N ALA A 267 -29.60 15.09 -19.17
CA ALA A 267 -28.94 16.39 -19.23
C ALA A 267 -28.09 16.54 -17.97
N ARG A 268 -27.14 17.49 -17.99
CA ARG A 268 -26.32 17.79 -16.82
C ARG A 268 -27.14 18.03 -15.55
N ASP A 269 -26.92 17.18 -14.57
CA ASP A 269 -27.57 17.19 -13.27
C ASP A 269 -26.55 17.39 -12.13
N VAL A 270 -27.08 17.79 -10.98
CA VAL A 270 -26.37 17.76 -9.70
C VAL A 270 -27.21 16.91 -8.75
N LEU A 271 -26.76 15.67 -8.53
CA LEU A 271 -27.42 14.71 -7.66
C LEU A 271 -26.78 14.79 -6.28
N THR A 272 -27.60 14.81 -5.23
CA THR A 272 -27.13 14.89 -3.85
C THR A 272 -27.91 13.90 -3.00
N GLY A 273 -27.18 12.97 -2.41
CA GLY A 273 -27.68 12.00 -1.44
C GLY A 273 -27.84 12.60 -0.04
N THR A 274 -27.84 11.72 0.93
CA THR A 274 -28.11 11.91 2.34
C THR A 274 -26.90 11.45 3.16
N ASP A 275 -27.07 11.22 4.46
CA ASP A 275 -26.03 10.62 5.30
C ASP A 275 -26.15 9.07 5.36
N GLY A 276 -27.09 8.49 4.62
CA GLY A 276 -27.32 7.04 4.54
C GLY A 276 -26.90 6.46 3.19
N ARG A 277 -27.03 5.14 3.01
CA ARG A 277 -26.69 4.50 1.73
C ARG A 277 -27.63 4.95 0.61
N ASP A 278 -27.07 5.55 -0.42
CA ASP A 278 -27.80 6.07 -1.57
C ASP A 278 -27.30 5.45 -2.88
N ARG A 279 -28.17 5.43 -3.89
CA ARG A 279 -27.82 5.08 -5.27
C ARG A 279 -28.14 6.26 -6.16
N LEU A 280 -27.10 6.91 -6.68
CA LEU A 280 -27.20 8.05 -7.58
C LEU A 280 -26.93 7.57 -9.00
N VAL A 281 -27.85 7.85 -9.92
CA VAL A 281 -27.76 7.46 -11.34
C VAL A 281 -27.89 8.70 -12.22
N GLY A 282 -26.82 9.11 -12.89
CA GLY A 282 -26.75 10.29 -13.75
C GLY A 282 -27.57 10.15 -15.03
N LEU A 283 -27.32 9.08 -15.79
CA LEU A 283 -27.84 8.79 -17.14
C LEU A 283 -26.96 9.39 -18.26
N ASP A 284 -27.45 10.37 -19.03
CA ASP A 284 -26.66 10.99 -20.10
C ASP A 284 -26.30 12.42 -19.70
N GLY A 285 -25.17 12.93 -20.20
CA GLY A 285 -24.69 14.27 -19.92
C GLY A 285 -23.66 14.29 -18.79
N PRO A 286 -22.94 15.41 -18.60
CA PRO A 286 -21.92 15.50 -17.56
C PRO A 286 -22.53 15.87 -16.21
N ASP A 287 -22.59 14.91 -15.30
CA ASP A 287 -23.28 15.00 -14.02
C ASP A 287 -22.32 15.21 -12.84
N VAL A 288 -22.85 15.76 -11.75
CA VAL A 288 -22.14 15.85 -10.47
C VAL A 288 -22.91 15.05 -9.42
N LEU A 289 -22.31 13.97 -8.95
CA LEU A 289 -22.88 13.07 -7.96
C LEU A 289 -22.21 13.29 -6.60
N ARG A 290 -23.01 13.64 -5.59
CA ARG A 290 -22.58 13.81 -4.20
C ARG A 290 -23.31 12.79 -3.34
N GLY A 291 -22.65 11.68 -3.00
CA GLY A 291 -23.24 10.64 -2.13
C GLY A 291 -23.59 11.20 -0.75
N GLY A 292 -22.61 11.88 -0.14
CA GLY A 292 -22.74 12.35 1.23
C GLY A 292 -21.96 11.41 2.13
N LYS A 293 -22.52 11.04 3.28
CA LYS A 293 -21.99 9.92 4.07
C LYS A 293 -22.79 8.69 3.73
N GLY A 294 -22.17 7.53 3.88
CA GLY A 294 -22.84 6.29 3.55
C GLY A 294 -21.86 5.39 2.82
N ALA A 295 -22.36 4.25 2.38
CA ALA A 295 -21.68 3.44 1.38
C ALA A 295 -22.56 3.53 0.14
N ASP A 296 -22.21 4.45 -0.74
CA ASP A 296 -23.06 4.90 -1.83
C ASP A 296 -22.69 4.23 -3.15
N GLU A 297 -23.65 4.15 -4.06
CA GLU A 297 -23.45 3.69 -5.43
C GLU A 297 -23.58 4.90 -6.37
N LEU A 298 -22.45 5.37 -6.90
CA LEU A 298 -22.35 6.53 -7.77
C LEU A 298 -22.17 6.06 -9.21
N ILE A 299 -23.23 6.20 -10.02
CA ILE A 299 -23.25 5.78 -11.42
C ILE A 299 -23.44 7.01 -12.28
N GLY A 300 -22.40 7.45 -12.98
CA GLY A 300 -22.49 8.61 -13.88
C GLY A 300 -23.33 8.27 -15.11
N GLY A 301 -22.77 7.50 -16.02
CA GLY A 301 -23.45 7.02 -17.22
C GLY A 301 -22.70 7.48 -18.47
N ASP A 302 -23.42 7.97 -19.48
CA ASP A 302 -22.81 8.51 -20.69
C ASP A 302 -22.48 9.99 -20.49
N GLY A 303 -21.21 10.36 -20.32
CA GLY A 303 -20.85 11.75 -20.05
C GLY A 303 -19.43 11.87 -19.54
N ASN A 304 -19.11 13.06 -19.01
CA ASN A 304 -17.95 13.24 -18.15
C ASN A 304 -18.50 13.53 -16.75
N ASP A 305 -18.58 12.49 -15.94
CA ASP A 305 -19.30 12.50 -14.67
C ASP A 305 -18.36 12.66 -13.49
N THR A 306 -18.85 13.35 -12.47
CA THR A 306 -18.05 13.76 -11.31
C THR A 306 -18.58 13.11 -10.04
N ALA A 307 -17.74 12.31 -9.37
CA ALA A 307 -17.94 12.01 -7.95
C ALA A 307 -17.32 13.14 -7.10
N SER A 308 -18.16 13.82 -6.32
CA SER A 308 -17.77 15.06 -5.64
C SER A 308 -17.87 14.96 -4.12
N TYR A 309 -16.72 15.15 -3.46
CA TYR A 309 -16.54 15.22 -2.01
C TYR A 309 -16.31 16.64 -1.50
N ALA A 310 -16.56 17.66 -2.33
CA ALA A 310 -16.32 19.08 -2.02
C ALA A 310 -17.01 19.59 -0.74
N THR A 311 -18.06 18.91 -0.28
CA THR A 311 -18.78 19.26 0.96
C THR A 311 -18.36 18.45 2.18
N ALA A 312 -17.39 17.53 2.04
CA ALA A 312 -16.99 16.64 3.11
C ALA A 312 -16.44 17.40 4.33
N GLY A 313 -16.72 16.86 5.51
CA GLY A 313 -16.35 17.47 6.80
C GLY A 313 -14.89 17.26 7.21
N SER A 314 -14.16 16.40 6.51
CA SER A 314 -12.77 16.01 6.70
C SER A 314 -12.17 15.54 5.38
N GLY A 315 -10.85 15.31 5.36
CA GLY A 315 -10.19 14.69 4.21
C GLY A 315 -10.73 13.28 3.94
N VAL A 316 -10.77 12.90 2.68
CA VAL A 316 -11.26 11.63 2.14
C VAL A 316 -10.13 10.88 1.45
N THR A 317 -10.29 9.57 1.38
CA THR A 317 -9.60 8.75 0.38
C THR A 317 -10.68 8.25 -0.57
N ALA A 318 -10.55 8.51 -1.87
CA ALA A 318 -11.48 8.04 -2.89
C ALA A 318 -10.68 7.38 -4.03
N SER A 319 -10.99 6.12 -4.32
CA SER A 319 -10.33 5.31 -5.35
C SER A 319 -11.38 4.75 -6.30
N LEU A 320 -11.27 5.09 -7.58
CA LEU A 320 -12.13 4.53 -8.64
C LEU A 320 -11.84 3.03 -8.87
N ILE A 321 -10.63 2.57 -8.55
CA ILE A 321 -10.20 1.17 -8.74
C ILE A 321 -10.53 0.28 -7.54
N ASP A 322 -10.20 0.73 -6.32
CA ASP A 322 -10.27 -0.07 -5.11
C ASP A 322 -11.12 0.62 -4.03
N PRO A 323 -12.46 0.41 -4.06
CA PRO A 323 -13.38 0.93 -3.07
C PRO A 323 -13.03 0.59 -1.62
N THR A 324 -12.21 -0.45 -1.39
CA THR A 324 -11.81 -0.84 -0.02
C THR A 324 -10.83 0.12 0.61
N LYS A 325 -10.16 0.97 -0.19
CA LYS A 325 -9.31 2.06 0.30
C LYS A 325 -10.11 3.29 0.71
N ASN A 326 -11.39 3.39 0.34
CA ASN A 326 -12.12 4.62 0.53
C ASN A 326 -12.33 4.92 2.02
N THR A 327 -12.19 6.20 2.40
CA THR A 327 -12.33 6.65 3.78
C THR A 327 -13.09 7.97 3.87
N GLY A 328 -13.51 8.35 5.09
CA GLY A 328 -14.28 9.56 5.31
C GLY A 328 -15.67 9.44 4.71
N ASP A 329 -16.12 10.48 4.04
CA ASP A 329 -17.42 10.50 3.36
C ASP A 329 -17.44 9.55 2.15
N ALA A 330 -16.29 9.16 1.60
CA ALA A 330 -16.21 8.15 0.53
C ALA A 330 -16.29 6.69 1.02
N ALA A 331 -16.33 6.45 2.33
CA ALA A 331 -16.11 5.13 2.91
C ALA A 331 -17.19 4.09 2.52
N GLY A 332 -16.81 3.16 1.64
CA GLY A 332 -17.71 2.13 1.12
C GLY A 332 -18.42 2.52 -0.18
N ASP A 333 -18.15 3.71 -0.70
CA ASP A 333 -18.66 4.15 -1.99
C ASP A 333 -18.12 3.30 -3.13
N THR A 334 -18.95 3.10 -4.15
CA THR A 334 -18.63 2.41 -5.39
C THR A 334 -18.92 3.31 -6.58
N TYR A 335 -18.09 3.20 -7.61
CA TYR A 335 -18.14 4.10 -8.76
C TYR A 335 -18.34 3.30 -10.05
N SER A 336 -19.14 3.83 -10.96
CA SER A 336 -19.28 3.30 -12.32
C SER A 336 -19.48 4.45 -13.30
N SER A 337 -18.67 4.46 -14.37
CA SER A 337 -18.69 5.53 -15.40
C SER A 337 -18.54 6.90 -14.74
N ILE A 338 -17.43 7.07 -14.01
CA ILE A 338 -17.04 8.31 -13.35
C ILE A 338 -15.65 8.65 -13.87
N GLU A 339 -15.52 9.82 -14.49
CA GLU A 339 -14.27 10.28 -15.09
C GLU A 339 -13.64 11.40 -14.26
N ARG A 340 -14.35 11.94 -13.26
CA ARG A 340 -13.84 13.05 -12.43
C ARG A 340 -14.00 12.79 -10.94
N LEU A 341 -12.94 13.07 -10.19
CA LEU A 341 -12.95 13.16 -8.73
C LEU A 341 -12.73 14.62 -8.29
N ASP A 342 -13.67 15.14 -7.51
CA ASP A 342 -13.49 16.38 -6.76
C ASP A 342 -13.30 16.05 -5.27
N GLY A 343 -12.16 16.40 -4.72
CA GLY A 343 -11.83 16.32 -3.30
C GLY A 343 -12.56 17.37 -2.46
N SER A 344 -12.23 17.37 -1.18
CA SER A 344 -12.78 18.21 -0.14
C SER A 344 -12.02 19.55 -0.04
N ARG A 345 -11.96 20.11 1.16
CA ARG A 345 -11.16 21.31 1.48
C ARG A 345 -10.03 20.99 2.48
N PHE A 346 -9.73 19.71 2.64
CA PHE A 346 -8.77 19.15 3.58
C PHE A 346 -7.80 18.26 2.79
N ALA A 347 -6.76 17.75 3.44
CA ALA A 347 -5.83 16.83 2.79
C ALA A 347 -6.53 15.53 2.34
N ASP A 348 -6.64 15.35 1.03
CA ASP A 348 -7.30 14.23 0.38
C ASP A 348 -6.31 13.28 -0.31
N VAL A 349 -6.77 12.05 -0.56
CA VAL A 349 -6.08 11.08 -1.41
C VAL A 349 -7.05 10.61 -2.49
N LEU A 350 -6.83 11.03 -3.72
CA LEU A 350 -7.71 10.76 -4.86
C LEU A 350 -6.97 9.86 -5.85
N GLU A 351 -7.56 8.72 -6.20
CA GLU A 351 -7.01 7.73 -7.14
C GLU A 351 -8.02 7.50 -8.27
N GLY A 352 -7.61 7.86 -9.48
CA GLY A 352 -8.29 7.55 -10.73
C GLY A 352 -8.24 6.06 -11.07
N ASP A 353 -8.64 5.72 -12.29
CA ASP A 353 -8.62 4.38 -12.85
C ASP A 353 -7.69 4.25 -14.07
N GLY A 354 -8.09 3.46 -15.07
CA GLY A 354 -7.29 3.25 -16.28
C GLY A 354 -7.82 4.02 -17.49
N GLY A 355 -8.81 4.89 -17.29
CA GLY A 355 -9.34 5.81 -18.28
C GLY A 355 -8.87 7.23 -18.07
N ASP A 356 -9.23 8.13 -18.99
CA ASP A 356 -8.87 9.54 -18.93
C ASP A 356 -9.62 10.22 -17.77
N ASN A 357 -8.93 10.50 -16.66
CA ASN A 357 -9.54 11.08 -15.48
C ASN A 357 -9.20 12.56 -15.28
N VAL A 358 -10.11 13.29 -14.64
CA VAL A 358 -9.83 14.63 -14.11
C VAL A 358 -9.88 14.61 -12.60
N ILE A 359 -8.78 14.97 -11.96
CA ILE A 359 -8.65 14.91 -10.50
C ILE A 359 -8.41 16.32 -9.98
N ASN A 360 -9.28 16.76 -9.07
CA ASN A 360 -9.17 18.05 -8.42
C ASN A 360 -9.19 17.85 -6.91
N GLY A 361 -8.04 18.02 -6.26
CA GLY A 361 -7.90 17.89 -4.80
C GLY A 361 -8.83 18.85 -4.04
N GLY A 362 -9.13 19.99 -4.65
CA GLY A 362 -9.73 21.11 -3.93
C GLY A 362 -8.67 21.80 -3.09
N ALA A 363 -9.10 22.52 -2.05
CA ALA A 363 -8.14 23.11 -1.13
C ALA A 363 -7.58 22.02 -0.21
N GLY A 364 -6.31 22.04 0.11
CA GLY A 364 -5.76 20.96 0.94
C GLY A 364 -4.29 20.82 0.67
N ALA A 365 -3.66 19.78 1.17
CA ALA A 365 -2.38 19.34 0.62
C ALA A 365 -2.64 17.92 0.18
N ASP A 366 -2.96 17.77 -1.10
CA ASP A 366 -3.66 16.60 -1.61
C ASP A 366 -2.71 15.67 -2.33
N ARG A 367 -3.07 14.38 -2.35
CA ARG A 367 -2.33 13.36 -3.09
C ARG A 367 -3.21 12.86 -4.23
N MET A 368 -2.87 13.20 -5.45
CA MET A 368 -3.65 12.86 -6.64
C MET A 368 -2.88 11.84 -7.49
N ILE A 369 -3.54 10.73 -7.81
CA ILE A 369 -2.98 9.59 -8.54
C ILE A 369 -3.91 9.36 -9.74
N GLY A 370 -3.46 9.55 -10.97
CA GLY A 370 -4.29 9.37 -12.19
C GLY A 370 -4.45 7.90 -12.52
N GLY A 371 -3.34 7.20 -12.74
CA GLY A 371 -3.34 5.77 -12.99
C GLY A 371 -2.86 5.46 -14.40
N GLY A 372 -3.79 5.22 -15.33
CA GLY A 372 -3.46 5.17 -16.75
C GLY A 372 -4.58 5.82 -17.55
N GLY A 373 -4.34 6.14 -18.82
CA GLY A 373 -5.19 7.08 -19.55
C GLY A 373 -4.51 8.44 -19.61
N ASN A 374 -5.20 9.43 -20.21
CA ASN A 374 -4.74 10.81 -20.27
C ASN A 374 -5.37 11.60 -19.13
N ASP A 375 -4.64 11.81 -18.06
CA ASP A 375 -5.15 12.39 -16.83
C ASP A 375 -4.91 13.90 -16.74
N THR A 376 -5.81 14.60 -16.06
CA THR A 376 -5.70 16.04 -15.78
C THR A 376 -5.82 16.34 -14.30
N PHE A 377 -4.78 16.93 -13.71
CA PHE A 377 -4.70 17.27 -12.29
C PHE A 377 -4.89 18.77 -12.08
N HIS A 378 -5.76 19.16 -11.16
CA HIS A 378 -5.90 20.55 -10.74
C HIS A 378 -5.13 20.75 -9.43
N VAL A 379 -4.10 21.60 -9.46
CA VAL A 379 -3.26 21.90 -8.29
C VAL A 379 -3.52 23.33 -7.84
N ASP A 380 -4.07 23.49 -6.63
CA ASP A 380 -4.36 24.81 -6.05
C ASP A 380 -3.60 25.10 -4.75
N ASN A 381 -2.84 24.11 -4.26
CA ASN A 381 -1.99 24.25 -3.10
C ASN A 381 -0.56 23.80 -3.39
N PRO A 382 0.47 24.53 -2.93
CA PRO A 382 1.86 24.12 -3.10
C PRO A 382 2.22 22.81 -2.37
N GLY A 383 1.35 22.33 -1.48
CA GLY A 383 1.47 21.02 -0.82
C GLY A 383 0.90 19.85 -1.63
N ASP A 384 0.26 20.11 -2.78
CA ASP A 384 -0.32 19.06 -3.61
C ASP A 384 0.76 18.22 -4.30
N VAL A 385 0.53 16.91 -4.32
CA VAL A 385 1.42 15.92 -4.92
C VAL A 385 0.65 15.14 -5.96
N VAL A 386 1.00 15.36 -7.23
CA VAL A 386 0.58 14.53 -8.35
C VAL A 386 1.47 13.29 -8.40
N ILE A 387 0.91 12.13 -8.76
CA ILE A 387 1.62 10.85 -8.80
C ILE A 387 1.22 10.10 -10.05
N GLU A 388 2.15 10.07 -11.00
CA GLU A 388 2.01 9.29 -12.22
C GLU A 388 3.02 8.18 -12.38
N GLY A 389 2.58 7.14 -13.10
CA GLY A 389 3.39 6.00 -13.52
C GLY A 389 3.95 6.19 -14.92
N ALA A 390 4.99 5.43 -15.26
CA ALA A 390 5.51 5.47 -16.62
C ALA A 390 4.49 4.90 -17.63
N LYS A 391 4.32 5.56 -18.77
CA LYS A 391 3.45 5.18 -19.90
C LYS A 391 1.94 5.16 -19.58
N GLY A 392 1.47 6.11 -18.76
CA GLY A 392 0.06 6.32 -18.40
C GLY A 392 -0.78 6.84 -19.58
N GLY A 393 -0.32 7.90 -20.23
CA GLY A 393 -0.97 8.50 -21.38
C GLY A 393 -0.28 9.81 -21.74
N TRP A 394 -1.05 10.85 -22.08
CA TRP A 394 -0.61 12.24 -22.06
C TRP A 394 -1.24 12.90 -20.85
N ASP A 395 -0.43 13.19 -19.83
CA ASP A 395 -0.90 13.64 -18.53
C ASP A 395 -0.58 15.13 -18.33
N ALA A 396 -1.51 15.86 -17.71
CA ALA A 396 -1.41 17.31 -17.58
C ALA A 396 -1.75 17.83 -16.18
N VAL A 397 -1.00 18.83 -15.74
CA VAL A 397 -1.29 19.61 -14.53
C VAL A 397 -1.82 20.99 -14.93
N ILE A 398 -2.96 21.36 -14.38
CA ILE A 398 -3.51 22.72 -14.39
C ILE A 398 -3.21 23.36 -13.03
N ALA A 399 -2.25 24.28 -13.00
CA ALA A 399 -1.75 24.90 -11.78
C ALA A 399 -2.41 26.27 -11.52
N TYR A 400 -2.95 26.46 -10.32
CA TYR A 400 -3.50 27.73 -9.82
C TYR A 400 -2.52 28.47 -8.88
N VAL A 401 -1.39 27.82 -8.58
CA VAL A 401 -0.26 28.30 -7.76
C VAL A 401 1.05 27.98 -8.47
N ASP A 402 2.16 28.55 -7.98
CA ASP A 402 3.49 28.15 -8.45
C ASP A 402 3.66 26.63 -8.30
N TYR A 403 4.13 25.97 -9.35
CA TYR A 403 4.21 24.51 -9.37
C TYR A 403 5.45 24.00 -10.09
N THR A 404 6.03 22.94 -9.53
CA THR A 404 7.21 22.25 -10.06
C THR A 404 6.85 20.78 -10.23
N LEU A 405 7.01 20.25 -11.44
CA LEU A 405 6.82 18.83 -11.69
C LEU A 405 7.84 18.02 -10.89
N THR A 406 7.39 16.95 -10.25
CA THR A 406 8.29 16.11 -9.46
C THR A 406 9.24 15.35 -10.40
N PRO A 407 10.54 15.26 -10.07
CA PRO A 407 11.48 14.46 -10.85
C PRO A 407 11.06 12.99 -10.92
N GLY A 408 11.27 12.37 -12.08
CA GLY A 408 10.95 10.97 -12.34
C GLY A 408 9.48 10.69 -12.66
N GLN A 409 8.62 11.70 -12.73
CA GLN A 409 7.22 11.57 -13.16
C GLN A 409 7.07 11.92 -14.63
N GLU A 410 6.43 11.04 -15.39
CA GLU A 410 6.14 11.24 -16.82
C GLU A 410 4.87 12.10 -16.99
N ILE A 411 4.89 13.34 -16.47
CA ILE A 411 3.84 14.34 -16.75
C ILE A 411 4.28 15.16 -17.97
N GLU A 412 3.49 15.15 -19.05
CA GLU A 412 3.84 15.88 -20.26
C GLU A 412 3.41 17.35 -20.24
N GLY A 413 2.29 17.69 -19.62
CA GLY A 413 1.71 19.04 -19.65
C GLY A 413 1.76 19.76 -18.30
N LEU A 414 2.19 21.03 -18.28
CA LEU A 414 2.05 21.91 -17.13
C LEU A 414 1.50 23.28 -17.58
N HIS A 415 0.25 23.55 -17.23
CA HIS A 415 -0.50 24.72 -17.70
C HIS A 415 -0.85 25.62 -16.53
N ALA A 416 -0.62 26.92 -16.67
CA ALA A 416 -1.20 27.91 -15.78
C ALA A 416 -2.72 27.90 -15.98
N ALA A 417 -3.46 27.81 -14.88
CA ALA A 417 -4.88 28.06 -14.91
C ALA A 417 -5.15 29.50 -15.39
N GLY A 418 -6.28 29.71 -16.07
CA GLY A 418 -6.74 31.06 -16.39
C GLY A 418 -6.94 31.89 -15.13
N GLY A 419 -6.60 33.18 -15.16
CA GLY A 419 -6.69 34.03 -13.98
C GLY A 419 -5.91 35.33 -14.08
N THR A 420 -5.71 35.97 -12.94
CA THR A 420 -5.00 37.27 -12.81
C THR A 420 -3.72 37.15 -11.99
N VAL A 421 -3.19 35.93 -11.83
CA VAL A 421 -2.05 35.64 -10.96
C VAL A 421 -0.89 35.17 -11.83
N ASN A 422 0.23 35.85 -11.67
CA ASN A 422 1.52 35.46 -12.20
C ASN A 422 1.97 34.18 -11.52
N LEU A 423 2.33 33.17 -12.31
CA LEU A 423 2.79 31.87 -11.82
C LEU A 423 4.18 31.55 -12.32
N THR A 424 4.93 30.88 -11.46
CA THR A 424 6.16 30.16 -11.81
C THR A 424 5.82 28.69 -12.06
N LEU A 425 6.06 28.24 -13.28
CA LEU A 425 5.87 26.85 -13.69
C LEU A 425 7.24 26.25 -14.02
N THR A 426 7.54 25.10 -13.44
CA THR A 426 8.81 24.40 -13.64
C THR A 426 8.56 22.97 -14.07
N GLY A 427 9.10 22.61 -15.23
CA GLY A 427 9.14 21.24 -15.75
C GLY A 427 10.11 20.35 -14.96
N ASN A 428 10.47 19.22 -15.55
CA ASN A 428 11.36 18.23 -14.97
C ASN A 428 12.41 17.77 -15.98
N GLU A 429 12.90 16.53 -15.89
CA GLU A 429 13.92 15.99 -16.79
C GLU A 429 13.38 15.40 -18.11
N PHE A 430 12.06 15.44 -18.31
CA PHE A 430 11.40 14.94 -19.51
C PHE A 430 11.01 16.09 -20.44
N ASN A 431 10.60 15.74 -21.66
CA ASN A 431 10.12 16.74 -22.61
C ASN A 431 8.73 17.23 -22.18
N ASN A 432 8.64 18.41 -21.59
CA ASN A 432 7.39 18.99 -21.10
C ASN A 432 6.83 20.06 -22.04
N TYR A 433 5.50 20.23 -22.00
CA TYR A 433 4.77 21.32 -22.60
C TYR A 433 4.28 22.28 -21.51
N LEU A 434 4.87 23.47 -21.46
CA LEU A 434 4.56 24.50 -20.48
C LEU A 434 3.79 25.64 -21.13
N TYR A 435 2.61 25.96 -20.60
CA TYR A 435 1.77 27.05 -21.09
C TYR A 435 1.44 28.02 -19.95
N GLY A 436 1.82 29.28 -20.09
CA GLY A 436 1.37 30.37 -19.23
C GLY A 436 -0.06 30.81 -19.54
N ASN A 437 -0.50 31.85 -18.86
CA ASN A 437 -1.83 32.42 -18.98
C ASN A 437 -1.78 33.84 -19.60
N GLU A 438 -2.72 34.73 -19.25
CA GLU A 438 -2.75 36.11 -19.78
C GLU A 438 -1.98 37.10 -18.90
N THR A 439 -1.18 36.61 -17.94
CA THR A 439 -0.39 37.42 -17.00
C THR A 439 1.09 37.13 -17.13
N ALA A 440 1.94 37.97 -16.54
CA ALA A 440 3.39 37.80 -16.59
C ALA A 440 3.87 36.57 -15.82
N ASN A 441 4.06 35.46 -16.52
CA ASN A 441 4.48 34.16 -16.04
C ASN A 441 6.00 33.97 -16.10
N GLU A 442 6.49 33.04 -15.28
CA GLU A 442 7.86 32.54 -15.35
C GLU A 442 7.83 31.03 -15.64
N LEU A 443 8.39 30.62 -16.77
CA LEU A 443 8.36 29.23 -17.25
C LEU A 443 9.78 28.66 -17.32
N HIS A 444 10.03 27.55 -16.63
CA HIS A 444 11.30 26.82 -16.63
C HIS A 444 11.10 25.43 -17.23
N GLY A 445 11.73 25.16 -18.37
CA GLY A 445 11.64 23.86 -19.07
C GLY A 445 12.24 22.72 -18.26
N GLY A 446 13.40 22.96 -17.64
CA GLY A 446 14.16 21.94 -16.94
C GLY A 446 15.19 21.30 -17.86
N ALA A 447 15.23 19.97 -17.89
CA ALA A 447 16.04 19.26 -18.86
C ALA A 447 15.14 18.55 -19.85
N GLY A 448 15.53 18.44 -21.12
CA GLY A 448 14.70 17.76 -22.10
C GLY A 448 14.67 18.48 -23.43
N LYS A 449 13.54 18.41 -24.11
CA LYS A 449 13.24 19.16 -25.33
C LYS A 449 11.84 19.70 -25.16
N ASP A 450 11.77 20.85 -24.52
CA ASP A 450 10.55 21.39 -23.98
C ASP A 450 9.89 22.34 -24.97
N VAL A 451 8.59 22.55 -24.78
CA VAL A 451 7.81 23.53 -25.52
C VAL A 451 7.20 24.49 -24.52
N LEU A 452 7.70 25.72 -24.50
CA LEU A 452 7.24 26.79 -23.61
C LEU A 452 6.46 27.83 -24.42
N SER A 453 5.30 28.22 -23.89
CA SER A 453 4.47 29.30 -24.43
C SER A 453 4.03 30.22 -23.30
N GLY A 454 4.53 31.46 -23.28
CA GLY A 454 4.20 32.47 -22.26
C GLY A 454 2.72 32.84 -22.25
N GLY A 455 2.19 33.20 -23.42
CA GLY A 455 0.79 33.53 -23.59
C GLY A 455 0.61 35.01 -23.83
N ALA A 456 -0.07 35.71 -22.94
CA ALA A 456 -0.05 37.17 -22.94
C ALA A 456 0.53 37.65 -21.60
N GLY A 457 1.09 38.85 -21.56
CA GLY A 457 1.82 39.33 -20.39
C GLY A 457 3.29 39.54 -20.73
N ASP A 458 4.05 40.08 -19.78
CA ASP A 458 5.50 40.25 -19.93
C ASP A 458 6.17 39.00 -19.33
N ASP A 459 6.31 37.93 -20.11
CA ASP A 459 6.70 36.60 -19.63
C ASP A 459 8.22 36.40 -19.55
N ARG A 460 8.66 35.42 -18.76
CA ARG A 460 10.07 34.99 -18.69
C ARG A 460 10.16 33.50 -18.99
N LEU A 461 10.87 33.15 -20.06
CA LEU A 461 10.99 31.77 -20.54
C LEU A 461 12.44 31.30 -20.42
N PHE A 462 12.64 30.23 -19.67
CA PHE A 462 13.92 29.56 -19.46
C PHE A 462 13.83 28.17 -20.10
N GLY A 463 14.43 27.96 -21.27
CA GLY A 463 14.52 26.62 -21.88
C GLY A 463 15.37 25.67 -21.05
N GLU A 464 16.48 26.20 -20.51
CA GLU A 464 17.45 25.49 -19.68
C GLU A 464 18.25 24.42 -20.43
N ASP A 465 18.18 23.15 -20.06
CA ASP A 465 19.06 22.10 -20.56
C ASP A 465 18.36 21.32 -21.68
N GLY A 466 18.58 21.68 -22.93
CA GLY A 466 17.77 21.08 -23.97
C GLY A 466 17.93 21.70 -25.34
N SER A 467 17.07 21.25 -26.25
CA SER A 467 16.82 21.98 -27.48
C SER A 467 15.35 22.32 -27.49
N ASP A 468 15.04 23.49 -26.95
CA ASP A 468 13.68 23.83 -26.56
C ASP A 468 13.01 24.73 -27.60
N LYS A 469 11.69 24.79 -27.55
CA LYS A 469 10.89 25.69 -28.37
C LYS A 469 10.23 26.72 -27.46
N LEU A 470 10.57 27.99 -27.65
CA LEU A 470 10.11 29.09 -26.82
C LEU A 470 9.22 30.02 -27.64
N THR A 471 8.04 30.34 -27.10
CA THR A 471 7.06 31.26 -27.70
C THR A 471 6.67 32.27 -26.63
N GLY A 472 7.00 33.54 -26.80
CA GLY A 472 6.67 34.58 -25.81
C GLY A 472 5.18 34.86 -25.81
N GLY A 473 4.66 35.18 -26.99
CA GLY A 473 3.28 35.56 -27.22
C GLY A 473 3.11 37.08 -27.24
N ALA A 474 2.13 37.58 -26.51
CA ALA A 474 1.78 39.00 -26.53
C ALA A 474 2.26 39.73 -25.28
N GLY A 475 3.21 40.63 -25.43
CA GLY A 475 3.73 41.47 -24.35
C GLY A 475 5.19 41.75 -24.59
N ARG A 476 5.93 42.07 -23.53
CA ARG A 476 7.40 42.21 -23.59
C ARG A 476 8.03 41.02 -22.92
N ASP A 477 8.37 40.03 -23.72
CA ASP A 477 8.82 38.75 -23.21
C ASP A 477 10.34 38.70 -23.07
N THR A 478 10.80 37.92 -22.10
CA THR A 478 12.23 37.70 -21.86
C THR A 478 12.58 36.23 -22.08
N PHE A 479 13.41 35.96 -23.09
CA PHE A 479 13.99 34.64 -23.34
C PHE A 479 15.34 34.52 -22.63
N VAL A 480 15.45 33.61 -21.67
CA VAL A 480 16.57 33.56 -20.73
C VAL A 480 17.50 32.39 -21.02
N PHE A 481 18.78 32.70 -21.18
CA PHE A 481 19.86 31.72 -21.35
C PHE A 481 20.80 31.76 -20.14
N SER A 482 20.67 30.77 -19.25
CA SER A 482 21.40 30.68 -17.98
C SER A 482 22.14 29.36 -17.74
N THR A 483 22.01 28.39 -18.63
CA THR A 483 22.66 27.07 -18.58
C THR A 483 23.89 27.00 -19.48
N ALA A 484 24.75 26.00 -19.25
CA ALA A 484 25.99 25.86 -20.01
C ALA A 484 25.70 25.45 -21.46
N LEU A 485 26.24 26.19 -22.43
CA LEU A 485 26.04 25.91 -23.86
C LEU A 485 26.72 24.59 -24.27
N LYS A 486 26.00 23.72 -24.97
CA LYS A 486 26.52 22.44 -25.48
C LYS A 486 26.48 22.41 -27.02
N PRO A 487 27.55 21.96 -27.70
CA PRO A 487 27.54 21.87 -29.16
C PRO A 487 26.42 20.95 -29.67
N GLY A 488 25.48 21.51 -30.43
CA GLY A 488 24.36 20.79 -31.02
C GLY A 488 23.04 20.89 -30.25
N GLU A 489 23.05 21.48 -29.06
CA GLU A 489 21.87 21.90 -28.29
C GLU A 489 21.71 23.41 -28.45
N PHE A 490 20.50 23.84 -28.81
CA PHE A 490 20.13 25.24 -29.00
C PHE A 490 18.60 25.36 -28.94
N ASP A 491 18.13 26.52 -28.51
CA ASP A 491 16.71 26.80 -28.40
C ASP A 491 16.18 27.48 -29.66
N THR A 492 14.90 27.31 -29.92
CA THR A 492 14.18 27.95 -31.02
C THR A 492 13.15 28.90 -30.47
N ILE A 493 13.41 30.20 -30.60
CA ILE A 493 12.47 31.27 -30.28
C ILE A 493 11.60 31.52 -31.52
N THR A 494 10.28 31.42 -31.36
CA THR A 494 9.38 31.27 -32.52
C THR A 494 8.68 32.54 -32.96
N ASP A 495 8.63 33.57 -32.11
CA ASP A 495 7.84 34.77 -32.32
C ASP A 495 8.51 36.07 -31.84
N PHE A 496 9.84 36.06 -31.67
CA PHE A 496 10.59 37.21 -31.16
C PHE A 496 10.28 38.52 -31.91
N ASN A 497 9.82 39.51 -31.17
CA ASN A 497 9.54 40.86 -31.63
C ASN A 497 10.60 41.85 -31.11
N PRO A 498 11.53 42.34 -31.97
CA PRO A 498 12.60 43.24 -31.55
C PRO A 498 12.15 44.60 -30.99
N ALA A 499 10.87 44.96 -31.15
CA ALA A 499 10.33 46.19 -30.57
C ALA A 499 9.98 46.04 -29.08
N ASP A 500 9.70 44.81 -28.63
CA ASP A 500 9.08 44.53 -27.34
C ASP A 500 9.91 43.53 -26.51
N ASP A 501 10.45 42.48 -27.13
CA ASP A 501 11.08 41.35 -26.45
C ASP A 501 12.57 41.56 -26.15
N THR A 502 13.10 40.77 -25.22
CA THR A 502 14.50 40.79 -24.80
C THR A 502 15.07 39.39 -24.70
N ILE A 503 16.33 39.22 -25.11
CA ILE A 503 17.14 38.03 -24.85
C ILE A 503 18.04 38.32 -23.64
N ALA A 504 17.83 37.58 -22.55
CA ALA A 504 18.62 37.70 -21.33
C ALA A 504 19.73 36.63 -21.29
N LEU A 505 20.97 37.06 -21.08
CA LEU A 505 22.16 36.23 -21.12
C LEU A 505 22.86 36.25 -19.76
N ALA A 506 22.98 35.09 -19.09
CA ALA A 506 23.64 35.03 -17.79
C ALA A 506 25.16 35.19 -17.95
N ILE A 507 25.79 36.07 -17.18
CA ILE A 507 27.25 36.33 -17.23
C ILE A 507 28.05 35.11 -16.76
N SER A 508 27.45 34.22 -15.98
CA SER A 508 28.03 32.91 -15.64
C SER A 508 28.29 32.04 -16.88
N VAL A 509 27.55 32.24 -17.97
CA VAL A 509 27.65 31.51 -19.24
C VAL A 509 28.33 32.37 -20.31
N PHE A 510 27.91 33.63 -20.44
CA PHE A 510 28.36 34.59 -21.44
C PHE A 510 29.43 35.55 -20.87
N ASP A 511 30.41 34.99 -20.16
CA ASP A 511 31.41 35.72 -19.35
C ASP A 511 32.29 36.72 -20.12
N LYS A 512 32.42 36.57 -21.44
CA LYS A 512 33.16 37.48 -22.33
C LYS A 512 32.30 38.54 -22.99
N ALA A 513 30.97 38.48 -22.87
CA ALA A 513 30.05 39.41 -23.50
C ALA A 513 30.04 40.80 -22.85
N GLY A 514 30.37 40.89 -21.55
CA GLY A 514 30.49 42.16 -20.83
C GLY A 514 29.97 42.10 -19.39
N PRO A 515 29.93 43.25 -18.70
CA PRO A 515 29.28 43.36 -17.39
C PRO A 515 27.74 43.35 -17.50
N ALA A 516 27.06 43.23 -16.36
CA ALA A 516 25.60 43.28 -16.29
C ALA A 516 25.03 44.59 -16.85
N GLY A 517 23.89 44.48 -17.53
CA GLY A 517 23.24 45.55 -18.28
C GLY A 517 23.10 45.24 -19.76
N THR A 518 22.70 46.24 -20.55
CA THR A 518 22.54 46.09 -22.01
C THR A 518 23.87 45.72 -22.68
N LEU A 519 23.83 44.81 -23.66
CA LEU A 519 24.99 44.41 -24.43
C LEU A 519 25.63 45.62 -25.13
N ALA A 520 26.95 45.73 -25.03
CA ALA A 520 27.67 46.81 -25.68
C ALA A 520 27.55 46.69 -27.22
N PRO A 521 27.34 47.80 -27.97
CA PRO A 521 27.25 47.74 -29.43
C PRO A 521 28.47 47.12 -30.12
N SER A 522 29.65 47.23 -29.50
CA SER A 522 30.89 46.61 -30.00
C SER A 522 30.98 45.11 -29.79
N ALA A 523 30.08 44.52 -29.01
CA ALA A 523 30.03 43.09 -28.70
C ALA A 523 28.96 42.34 -29.51
N PHE A 524 28.20 43.04 -30.35
CA PHE A 524 27.14 42.48 -31.18
C PHE A 524 27.45 42.64 -32.66
N TYR A 525 27.22 41.59 -33.45
CA TYR A 525 27.34 41.62 -34.89
C TYR A 525 26.20 40.87 -35.57
N ALA A 526 25.63 41.46 -36.63
CA ALA A 526 24.53 40.88 -37.40
C ALA A 526 24.84 40.98 -38.91
N ALA A 527 24.98 39.83 -39.58
CA ALA A 527 25.16 39.75 -41.03
C ALA A 527 24.90 38.32 -41.55
N PRO A 528 24.69 38.12 -42.86
CA PRO A 528 24.59 36.79 -43.43
C PRO A 528 25.87 35.96 -43.22
N GLY A 529 25.73 34.72 -42.77
CA GLY A 529 26.80 33.71 -42.72
C GLY A 529 27.34 33.36 -41.33
N GLY A 530 26.86 34.01 -40.26
CA GLY A 530 27.11 33.55 -38.87
C GLY A 530 28.57 33.65 -38.39
N VAL A 531 29.37 34.52 -39.01
CA VAL A 531 30.80 34.69 -38.69
C VAL A 531 31.03 36.09 -38.13
N ALA A 532 31.74 36.19 -37.00
CA ALA A 532 32.14 37.47 -36.41
C ALA A 532 32.99 38.31 -37.38
N HIS A 533 32.77 39.62 -37.38
CA HIS A 533 33.50 40.56 -38.24
C HIS A 533 34.74 41.13 -37.55
N ALA A 534 34.70 41.27 -36.22
CA ALA A 534 35.78 41.78 -35.39
C ALA A 534 35.95 40.93 -34.13
N ALA A 535 37.15 40.99 -33.54
CA ALA A 535 37.46 40.21 -32.34
C ALA A 535 36.72 40.63 -31.06
N ALA A 536 36.03 41.76 -31.12
CA ALA A 536 35.18 42.25 -30.04
C ALA A 536 33.77 41.67 -30.12
N ASP A 537 33.33 41.16 -31.28
CA ASP A 537 32.00 40.58 -31.45
C ASP A 537 31.90 39.30 -30.63
N ARG A 538 30.90 39.23 -29.75
CA ARG A 538 30.66 38.11 -28.84
C ARG A 538 29.34 37.43 -29.13
N ILE A 539 28.32 38.20 -29.44
CA ILE A 539 27.02 37.69 -29.87
C ILE A 539 26.89 37.95 -31.37
N VAL A 540 26.78 36.88 -32.15
CA VAL A 540 26.75 36.93 -33.62
C VAL A 540 25.39 36.40 -34.10
N TYR A 541 24.67 37.20 -34.87
CA TYR A 541 23.40 36.85 -35.50
C TYR A 541 23.57 36.63 -37.01
N ASP A 542 23.29 35.41 -37.48
CA ASP A 542 23.19 35.14 -38.92
C ASP A 542 21.81 35.57 -39.43
N THR A 543 21.75 36.73 -40.07
CA THR A 543 20.48 37.27 -40.60
C THR A 543 19.84 36.40 -41.67
N LYS A 544 20.58 35.44 -42.27
CA LYS A 544 20.06 34.55 -43.31
C LYS A 544 19.45 33.28 -42.73
N SER A 545 20.07 32.70 -41.71
CA SER A 545 19.55 31.48 -41.08
C SER A 545 18.69 31.75 -39.85
N GLY A 546 18.83 32.92 -39.22
CA GLY A 546 18.20 33.23 -37.95
C GLY A 546 18.96 32.72 -36.72
N ASP A 547 20.17 32.18 -36.90
CA ASP A 547 20.93 31.58 -35.79
C ASP A 547 21.71 32.62 -34.99
N LEU A 548 21.72 32.45 -33.67
CA LEU A 548 22.58 33.19 -32.74
C LEU A 548 23.73 32.31 -32.24
N PHE A 549 24.92 32.89 -32.24
CA PHE A 549 26.15 32.26 -31.81
C PHE A 549 26.85 33.08 -30.72
N TYR A 550 27.49 32.38 -29.78
CA TYR A 550 28.42 32.96 -28.82
C TYR A 550 29.87 32.70 -29.25
N ASP A 551 30.60 33.77 -29.60
CA ASP A 551 32.03 33.75 -29.93
C ASP A 551 32.89 34.19 -28.72
N ALA A 552 33.13 33.25 -27.83
CA ALA A 552 33.91 33.49 -26.61
C ALA A 552 35.38 33.85 -26.89
N ASP A 553 35.97 33.37 -27.99
CA ASP A 553 37.38 33.61 -28.31
C ASP A 553 37.60 34.86 -29.18
N GLY A 554 36.57 35.31 -29.91
CA GLY A 554 36.59 36.51 -30.74
C GLY A 554 37.50 36.34 -31.95
N SER A 555 37.69 35.12 -32.44
CA SER A 555 38.56 34.87 -33.58
C SER A 555 37.83 34.89 -34.92
N GLY A 556 36.49 34.93 -34.92
CA GLY A 556 35.65 34.83 -36.13
C GLY A 556 35.91 33.56 -36.95
N SER A 557 36.59 32.56 -36.38
CA SER A 557 36.97 31.31 -37.06
C SER A 557 37.11 30.12 -36.11
N GLY A 558 36.99 30.33 -34.79
CA GLY A 558 36.93 29.33 -33.74
C GLY A 558 35.50 28.84 -33.44
N ALA A 559 35.37 27.96 -32.43
CA ALA A 559 34.17 27.19 -32.09
C ALA A 559 33.05 28.07 -31.48
N ALA A 560 32.51 29.00 -32.25
CA ALA A 560 31.31 29.74 -31.87
C ALA A 560 30.18 28.72 -31.62
N VAL A 561 29.57 28.80 -30.44
CA VAL A 561 28.52 27.87 -30.04
C VAL A 561 27.18 28.49 -30.38
N ARG A 562 26.43 27.83 -31.27
CA ARG A 562 25.04 28.20 -31.52
C ARG A 562 24.24 27.94 -30.25
N PHE A 563 23.51 28.94 -29.78
CA PHE A 563 22.69 28.82 -28.57
C PHE A 563 21.20 29.06 -28.83
N ALA A 564 20.87 29.79 -29.89
CA ALA A 564 19.48 30.04 -30.24
C ALA A 564 19.26 30.12 -31.76
N HIS A 565 17.99 29.97 -32.14
CA HIS A 565 17.46 30.16 -33.47
C HIS A 565 16.21 31.03 -33.40
N LEU A 566 16.08 31.98 -34.31
CA LEU A 566 14.94 32.87 -34.45
C LEU A 566 14.43 32.87 -35.90
N GLU A 567 13.31 33.55 -36.15
CA GLU A 567 12.89 33.83 -37.52
C GLU A 567 14.03 34.54 -38.31
N PRO A 568 14.35 34.09 -39.54
CA PRO A 568 15.36 34.75 -40.34
C PRO A 568 14.96 36.17 -40.74
N GLY A 569 15.93 37.10 -40.68
CA GLY A 569 15.78 38.45 -41.21
C GLY A 569 15.26 39.49 -40.21
N LEU A 570 15.18 39.15 -38.91
CA LEU A 570 14.89 40.11 -37.85
C LEU A 570 15.95 41.21 -37.77
N ALA A 571 15.53 42.44 -37.48
CA ALA A 571 16.41 43.59 -37.38
C ALA A 571 16.97 43.74 -35.95
N LEU A 572 17.74 42.74 -35.49
CA LEU A 572 18.30 42.73 -34.14
C LEU A 572 19.41 43.78 -33.95
N THR A 573 19.49 44.33 -32.74
CA THR A 573 20.54 45.24 -32.29
C THR A 573 21.05 44.84 -30.90
N SER A 574 22.12 45.48 -30.43
CA SER A 574 22.65 45.19 -29.10
C SER A 574 21.69 45.56 -27.95
N SER A 575 20.65 46.37 -28.19
CA SER A 575 19.65 46.69 -27.15
C SER A 575 18.72 45.53 -26.83
N ASP A 576 18.61 44.55 -27.74
CA ASP A 576 17.70 43.42 -27.61
C ASP A 576 18.30 42.34 -26.68
N PHE A 577 19.53 42.56 -26.21
CA PHE A 577 20.29 41.67 -25.34
C PHE A 577 20.62 42.34 -24.01
N THR A 578 20.29 41.65 -22.91
CA THR A 578 20.65 42.08 -21.54
C THR A 578 21.51 41.02 -20.87
N LEU A 579 22.63 41.43 -20.30
CA LEU A 579 23.49 40.60 -19.46
C LEU A 579 23.04 40.70 -17.99
N PHE A 580 22.89 39.57 -17.32
CA PHE A 580 22.50 39.51 -15.90
C PHE A 580 23.40 38.56 -15.11
N GLY A 581 23.43 38.72 -13.78
CA GLY A 581 24.37 38.03 -12.89
C GLY A 581 23.69 37.22 -11.81
#